data_AF-A0A8C9Z5S0-F1
#
_entry.id   AF-A0A8C9Z5S0-F1
#
_cell.length_a   1.000
_cell.length_b   1.000
_cell.length_c   1.000
_cell.angle_alpha   90.00
_cell.angle_beta   90.00
_cell.angle_gamma   90.00
#
_symmetry.space_group_name_H-M   'P 1'
#
loop_
_entity.id
_entity.type
_entity.pdbx_description
1 polymer ?
#
loop_
_entity_poly.entity_id
_entity_poly.type
_entity_poly.pdbx_seq_one_letter_code
_entity_poly.pdbx_strand_id
1 'polypeptide(L)'
;IKGEHCFSYFSAGVWVLGNIFSSQNLLAGSSQEVEPLIKESVKAMVPVCFYFPVLFLAFAVFAVFSFTCVIDLMSALEYDGIISGFMEFYQKTGEPYLGTAYGIMMCYWDGIVHFIMYLMMISRITDRKAYRTLGLFWAGSLCANMSVFIAGIVAGKYGSEIHPAFWLNFLFLLMPVWGAITLFIRPKDRPLIGGYNAQHAQSMKLIWRPSDLVLVLLLLAAMAFTALRGLAALDSPLEACSIYLKHYEPYLKDPVGYPRVMMLHLFFYGLPLLGAFVYGLLKPGCSWMSDWTVFLAGAMIQCQWAHIGGSLHPRTTAPFRIPDDAFWCVLAANLLYTLTPILVALRVYSNHYFFLKIAPFPGQTGLPNSEEKDTNW
;
A
#
# COMPACT_ATOMS: atom_id res chain seq x y z
N ILE A 1 -10.00 1.79 34.72
CA ILE A 1 -11.41 1.45 34.38
C ILE A 1 -11.66 1.27 32.87
N LYS A 2 -11.45 2.23 31.93
CA LYS A 2 -11.69 1.96 30.48
C LYS A 2 -10.57 1.20 29.74
N GLY A 3 -9.33 1.26 30.22
CA GLY A 3 -8.19 0.52 29.64
C GLY A 3 -8.20 -0.99 29.91
N GLU A 4 -8.71 -1.41 31.08
CA GLU A 4 -8.79 -2.82 31.48
C GLU A 4 -9.81 -3.59 30.63
N HIS A 5 -10.91 -2.94 30.24
CA HIS A 5 -11.87 -3.52 29.30
C HIS A 5 -11.24 -3.74 27.92
N CYS A 6 -10.50 -2.75 27.36
CA CYS A 6 -9.78 -2.93 26.09
C CYS A 6 -8.77 -4.08 26.12
N PHE A 7 -8.04 -4.25 27.23
CA PHE A 7 -7.07 -5.33 27.41
C PHE A 7 -7.75 -6.70 27.56
N SER A 8 -8.89 -6.76 28.26
CA SER A 8 -9.72 -7.97 28.38
C SER A 8 -10.37 -8.37 27.04
N TYR A 9 -10.72 -7.42 26.18
CA TYR A 9 -11.20 -7.70 24.82
C TYR A 9 -10.06 -8.05 23.85
N PHE A 10 -8.86 -7.47 24.02
CA PHE A 10 -7.65 -7.92 23.34
C PHE A 10 -7.34 -9.36 23.72
N SER A 11 -7.37 -9.71 25.01
CA SER A 11 -7.19 -11.09 25.44
C SER A 11 -8.29 -12.01 24.93
N ALA A 12 -9.55 -11.57 24.87
CA ALA A 12 -10.65 -12.37 24.33
C ALA A 12 -10.56 -12.57 22.80
N GLY A 13 -10.17 -11.54 22.04
CA GLY A 13 -9.94 -11.65 20.59
C GLY A 13 -8.71 -12.50 20.25
N VAL A 14 -7.63 -12.34 21.01
CA VAL A 14 -6.43 -13.20 20.94
C VAL A 14 -6.73 -14.62 21.45
N TRP A 15 -7.68 -14.80 22.36
CA TRP A 15 -8.11 -16.12 22.84
C TRP A 15 -9.04 -16.80 21.84
N VAL A 16 -9.93 -16.08 21.16
CA VAL A 16 -10.78 -16.63 20.09
C VAL A 16 -9.94 -16.95 18.85
N LEU A 17 -9.04 -16.06 18.41
CA LEU A 17 -8.11 -16.34 17.32
C LEU A 17 -7.07 -17.37 17.70
N GLY A 18 -6.56 -17.32 18.93
CA GLY A 18 -5.69 -18.33 19.52
C GLY A 18 -6.36 -19.68 19.59
N ASN A 19 -7.68 -19.75 19.84
CA ASN A 19 -8.46 -20.99 19.74
C ASN A 19 -8.75 -21.38 18.30
N ILE A 20 -8.93 -20.46 17.36
CA ILE A 20 -9.05 -20.77 15.92
C ILE A 20 -7.73 -21.38 15.41
N PHE A 21 -6.59 -20.78 15.73
CA PHE A 21 -5.27 -21.29 15.36
C PHE A 21 -4.86 -22.54 16.15
N SER A 22 -5.22 -22.63 17.44
CA SER A 22 -5.02 -23.83 18.27
C SER A 22 -5.94 -24.98 17.81
N SER A 23 -7.17 -24.69 17.36
CA SER A 23 -8.07 -25.67 16.75
C SER A 23 -7.59 -26.14 15.37
N GLN A 24 -6.90 -25.29 14.59
CA GLN A 24 -6.23 -25.76 13.37
C GLN A 24 -5.09 -26.76 13.68
N ASN A 25 -4.45 -26.66 14.84
CA ASN A 25 -3.47 -27.65 15.32
C ASN A 25 -4.11 -28.92 15.93
N LEU A 26 -5.38 -28.87 16.35
CA LEU A 26 -6.10 -29.98 17.00
C LEU A 26 -7.05 -30.76 16.05
N LEU A 27 -7.51 -30.16 14.96
CA LEU A 27 -8.47 -30.75 14.00
C LEU A 27 -7.77 -31.53 12.88
N ALA A 28 -6.75 -32.32 13.23
CA ALA A 28 -6.01 -33.22 12.34
C ALA A 28 -6.82 -34.48 11.95
N GLY A 29 -8.14 -34.35 11.75
CA GLY A 29 -9.02 -35.46 11.42
C GLY A 29 -10.28 -35.01 10.68
N SER A 30 -10.23 -35.02 9.35
CA SER A 30 -11.34 -34.88 8.40
C SER A 30 -11.68 -33.46 7.89
N SER A 31 -11.76 -33.36 6.56
CA SER A 31 -12.16 -32.19 5.77
C SER A 31 -13.63 -31.76 5.99
N GLN A 32 -14.40 -32.46 6.81
CA GLN A 32 -15.80 -32.15 7.11
C GLN A 32 -15.99 -31.12 8.23
N GLU A 33 -14.95 -30.80 9.01
CA GLU A 33 -15.05 -29.89 10.17
C GLU A 33 -14.60 -28.43 9.89
N VAL A 34 -13.92 -28.18 8.77
CA VAL A 34 -13.37 -26.85 8.42
C VAL A 34 -14.44 -25.88 7.90
N GLU A 35 -15.39 -26.38 7.13
CA GLU A 35 -16.46 -25.59 6.52
C GLU A 35 -17.40 -24.92 7.56
N PRO A 36 -17.86 -25.60 8.62
CA PRO A 36 -18.67 -24.97 9.67
C PRO A 36 -17.88 -23.96 10.52
N LEU A 37 -16.56 -24.14 10.70
CA LEU A 37 -15.72 -23.23 11.48
C LEU A 37 -15.39 -21.92 10.74
N ILE A 38 -15.21 -21.98 9.41
CA ILE A 38 -15.13 -20.80 8.55
C ILE A 38 -16.49 -20.08 8.53
N LYS A 39 -17.60 -20.82 8.46
CA LYS A 39 -18.96 -20.27 8.57
C LYS A 39 -19.21 -19.63 9.94
N GLU A 40 -18.71 -20.20 11.03
CA GLU A 40 -18.74 -19.63 12.39
C GLU A 40 -17.87 -18.38 12.52
N SER A 41 -16.66 -18.39 11.97
CA SER A 41 -15.75 -17.23 11.96
C SER A 41 -16.37 -16.06 11.19
N VAL A 42 -16.95 -16.33 10.01
CA VAL A 42 -17.70 -15.34 9.22
C VAL A 42 -18.97 -14.91 9.96
N LYS A 43 -19.73 -15.84 10.57
CA LYS A 43 -20.92 -15.55 11.38
C LYS A 43 -20.61 -14.78 12.67
N ALA A 44 -19.41 -14.88 13.23
CA ALA A 44 -18.97 -14.13 14.40
C ALA A 44 -18.51 -12.72 14.01
N MET A 45 -17.90 -12.57 12.82
CA MET A 45 -17.48 -11.28 12.29
C MET A 45 -18.67 -10.40 11.86
N VAL A 46 -19.74 -11.01 11.33
CA VAL A 46 -20.95 -10.29 10.88
C VAL A 46 -21.62 -9.46 12.00
N PRO A 47 -22.01 -10.01 13.17
CA PRO A 47 -22.66 -9.23 14.23
C PRO A 47 -21.71 -8.26 14.95
N VAL A 48 -20.38 -8.50 14.97
CA VAL A 48 -19.39 -7.53 15.47
C VAL A 48 -19.37 -6.25 14.63
N CYS A 49 -19.63 -6.35 13.33
CA CYS A 49 -19.76 -5.21 12.43
C CYS A 49 -21.09 -4.44 12.58
N PHE A 50 -22.16 -5.07 13.07
CA PHE A 50 -23.50 -4.46 13.13
C PHE A 50 -23.88 -3.86 14.50
N TYR A 51 -23.27 -4.29 15.61
CA TYR A 51 -23.69 -3.89 16.97
C TYR A 51 -22.74 -2.94 17.72
N PHE A 52 -21.53 -2.71 17.22
CA PHE A 52 -20.53 -1.92 17.95
C PHE A 52 -20.37 -0.50 17.40
N PRO A 53 -20.16 0.51 18.26
CA PRO A 53 -19.81 1.85 17.80
C PRO A 53 -18.57 1.78 16.92
N VAL A 54 -18.56 2.50 15.78
CA VAL A 54 -17.52 2.46 14.73
C VAL A 54 -16.08 2.51 15.27
N LEU A 55 -15.87 3.20 16.38
CA LEU A 55 -14.58 3.30 17.07
C LEU A 55 -14.08 1.95 17.66
N PHE A 56 -15.00 1.13 18.19
CA PHE A 56 -14.68 -0.19 18.75
C PHE A 56 -14.38 -1.21 17.65
N LEU A 57 -15.10 -1.13 16.52
CA LEU A 57 -14.83 -1.98 15.36
C LEU A 57 -13.43 -1.71 14.78
N ALA A 58 -13.05 -0.44 14.62
CA ALA A 58 -11.71 -0.08 14.14
C ALA A 58 -10.59 -0.56 15.08
N PHE A 59 -10.80 -0.46 16.40
CA PHE A 59 -9.86 -0.97 17.39
C PHE A 59 -9.69 -2.49 17.30
N ALA A 60 -10.80 -3.23 17.24
CA ALA A 60 -10.78 -4.69 17.13
C ALA A 60 -10.07 -5.14 15.83
N VAL A 61 -10.38 -4.50 14.71
CA VAL A 61 -9.73 -4.77 13.42
C VAL A 61 -8.22 -4.60 13.53
N PHE A 62 -7.74 -3.45 14.00
CA PHE A 62 -6.29 -3.24 14.10
C PHE A 62 -5.61 -4.19 15.08
N ALA A 63 -6.28 -4.59 16.16
CA ALA A 63 -5.75 -5.59 17.08
C ALA A 63 -5.61 -6.98 16.43
N VAL A 64 -6.60 -7.42 15.65
CA VAL A 64 -6.55 -8.69 14.90
C VAL A 64 -5.41 -8.65 13.88
N PHE A 65 -5.28 -7.55 13.14
CA PHE A 65 -4.19 -7.38 12.18
C PHE A 65 -2.80 -7.31 12.86
N SER A 66 -2.70 -6.73 14.06
CA SER A 66 -1.45 -6.80 14.83
C SER A 66 -1.06 -8.24 15.17
N PHE A 67 -2.04 -9.10 15.48
CA PHE A 67 -1.78 -10.51 15.75
C PHE A 67 -1.32 -11.25 14.48
N THR A 68 -1.95 -10.99 13.32
CA THR A 68 -1.52 -11.61 12.05
C THR A 68 -0.12 -11.19 11.66
N CYS A 69 0.30 -9.94 11.92
CA CYS A 69 1.68 -9.51 11.71
C CYS A 69 2.71 -10.33 12.50
N VAL A 70 2.37 -10.77 13.72
CA VAL A 70 3.27 -11.63 14.50
C VAL A 70 3.43 -12.98 13.81
N ILE A 71 2.34 -13.53 13.26
CA ILE A 71 2.37 -14.77 12.47
C ILE A 71 3.20 -14.57 11.19
N ASP A 72 3.02 -13.46 10.49
CA ASP A 72 3.80 -13.12 9.30
C ASP A 72 5.30 -13.06 9.62
N LEU A 73 5.67 -12.37 10.71
CA LEU A 73 7.07 -12.26 11.13
C LEU A 73 7.67 -13.63 11.47
N MET A 74 6.96 -14.45 12.25
CA MET A 74 7.42 -15.80 12.59
C MET A 74 7.56 -16.67 11.32
N SER A 75 6.61 -16.56 10.40
CA SER A 75 6.64 -17.29 9.13
C SER A 75 7.86 -16.90 8.28
N ALA A 76 8.14 -15.59 8.15
CA ALA A 76 9.31 -15.10 7.42
C ALA A 76 10.63 -15.59 8.03
N LEU A 77 10.77 -15.48 9.35
CA LEU A 77 11.95 -15.94 10.07
C LEU A 77 12.16 -17.46 9.95
N GLU A 78 11.09 -18.24 9.90
CA GLU A 78 11.18 -19.70 9.74
C GLU A 78 11.52 -20.10 8.30
N TYR A 79 10.98 -19.41 7.30
CA TYR A 79 11.37 -19.63 5.90
C TYR A 79 12.83 -19.26 5.63
N ASP A 80 13.38 -18.28 6.35
CA ASP A 80 14.81 -17.95 6.31
C ASP A 80 15.68 -18.85 7.19
N GLY A 81 15.07 -19.76 7.96
CA GLY A 81 15.77 -20.70 8.84
C GLY A 81 16.42 -20.05 10.07
N ILE A 82 15.99 -18.84 10.45
CA ILE A 82 16.44 -18.14 11.65
C ILE A 82 15.82 -18.77 12.91
N ILE A 83 14.56 -19.19 12.79
CA ILE A 83 13.82 -19.94 13.82
C ILE A 83 13.35 -21.27 13.24
N SER A 84 13.02 -22.23 14.10
CA SER A 84 12.49 -23.54 13.69
C SER A 84 11.43 -24.05 14.68
N GLY A 85 10.42 -24.76 14.16
CA GLY A 85 9.43 -25.47 14.97
C GLY A 85 8.21 -24.65 15.40
N PHE A 86 8.02 -23.44 14.89
CA PHE A 86 6.85 -22.61 15.21
C PHE A 86 5.75 -22.72 14.14
N MET A 87 6.12 -22.79 12.87
CA MET A 87 5.26 -22.72 11.68
C MET A 87 5.46 -23.93 10.75
N GLU A 88 6.08 -25.02 11.22
CA GLU A 88 6.38 -26.21 10.42
C GLU A 88 5.10 -26.84 9.80
N PHE A 89 3.96 -26.73 10.49
CA PHE A 89 2.65 -27.09 9.95
C PHE A 89 2.17 -26.12 8.86
N TYR A 90 2.38 -24.81 9.03
CA TYR A 90 2.01 -23.80 8.04
C TYR A 90 2.85 -23.93 6.76
N GLN A 91 4.12 -24.34 6.90
CA GLN A 91 4.99 -24.67 5.77
C GLN A 91 4.56 -25.95 5.03
N LYS A 92 4.03 -26.95 5.74
CA LYS A 92 3.64 -28.26 5.19
C LYS A 92 2.19 -28.33 4.67
N THR A 93 1.28 -27.57 5.28
CA THR A 93 -0.18 -27.66 5.07
C THR A 93 -0.83 -26.32 4.68
N GLY A 94 -0.10 -25.21 4.78
CA GLY A 94 -0.61 -23.85 4.56
C GLY A 94 -0.48 -23.37 3.11
N GLU A 95 0.13 -22.20 2.93
CA GLU A 95 0.23 -21.52 1.64
C GLU A 95 1.67 -21.61 1.09
N PRO A 96 1.95 -22.48 0.08
CA PRO A 96 3.30 -22.64 -0.47
C PRO A 96 3.85 -21.34 -1.10
N TYR A 97 2.97 -20.36 -1.33
CA TYR A 97 3.29 -19.06 -1.91
C TYR A 97 4.07 -18.15 -0.94
N LEU A 98 3.88 -18.31 0.37
CA LEU A 98 4.59 -17.52 1.39
C LEU A 98 6.07 -17.87 1.46
N GLY A 99 6.45 -19.09 1.07
CA GLY A 99 7.85 -19.52 0.98
C GLY A 99 8.63 -18.95 -0.21
N THR A 100 7.99 -18.14 -1.06
CA THR A 100 8.67 -17.43 -2.14
C THR A 100 9.45 -16.23 -1.60
N ALA A 101 10.48 -15.78 -2.33
CA ALA A 101 11.22 -14.58 -1.99
C ALA A 101 10.31 -13.34 -1.78
N TYR A 102 9.32 -13.17 -2.65
CA TYR A 102 8.33 -12.10 -2.52
C TYR A 102 7.47 -12.27 -1.25
N GLY A 103 6.94 -13.48 -1.01
CA GLY A 103 6.12 -13.78 0.16
C GLY A 103 6.85 -13.52 1.48
N ILE A 104 8.12 -13.91 1.58
CA ILE A 104 8.93 -13.66 2.77
C ILE A 104 9.15 -12.16 3.00
N MET A 105 9.50 -11.41 1.96
CA MET A 105 9.71 -9.96 2.07
C MET A 105 8.41 -9.22 2.41
N MET A 106 7.28 -9.67 1.85
CA MET A 106 5.95 -9.21 2.23
C MET A 106 5.70 -9.45 3.72
N CYS A 107 5.92 -10.67 4.22
CA CYS A 107 5.72 -11.01 5.62
C CYS A 107 6.62 -10.21 6.57
N TYR A 108 7.86 -9.90 6.17
CA TYR A 108 8.71 -8.96 6.95
C TYR A 108 8.12 -7.55 7.00
N TRP A 109 7.58 -7.06 5.88
CA TRP A 109 6.93 -5.75 5.84
C TRP A 109 5.70 -5.70 6.75
N ASP A 110 4.87 -6.73 6.67
CA ASP A 110 3.67 -6.85 7.50
C ASP A 110 4.07 -6.97 8.99
N GLY A 111 5.02 -7.85 9.30
CA GLY A 111 5.51 -8.12 10.65
C GLY A 111 6.20 -6.96 11.35
N ILE A 112 6.80 -6.03 10.61
CA ILE A 112 7.55 -4.90 11.17
C ILE A 112 6.78 -3.60 10.95
N VAL A 113 6.60 -3.20 9.69
CA VAL A 113 6.09 -1.87 9.36
C VAL A 113 4.61 -1.78 9.66
N HIS A 114 3.80 -2.71 9.14
CA HIS A 114 2.36 -2.68 9.44
C HIS A 114 2.09 -2.92 10.92
N PHE A 115 2.84 -3.81 11.59
CA PHE A 115 2.74 -4.01 13.03
C PHE A 115 2.89 -2.70 13.81
N ILE A 116 3.97 -1.95 13.57
CA ILE A 116 4.20 -0.64 14.21
C ILE A 116 3.06 0.32 13.89
N MET A 117 2.60 0.36 12.64
CA MET A 117 1.49 1.21 12.23
C MET A 117 0.19 0.86 12.95
N TYR A 118 -0.13 -0.42 13.13
CA TYR A 118 -1.31 -0.85 13.88
C TYR A 118 -1.24 -0.39 15.33
N LEU A 119 -0.11 -0.59 16.01
CA LEU A 119 0.09 -0.11 17.38
C LEU A 119 -0.08 1.42 17.48
N MET A 120 0.49 2.16 16.52
CA MET A 120 0.32 3.61 16.44
C MET A 120 -1.13 4.01 16.20
N MET A 121 -1.86 3.32 15.31
CA MET A 121 -3.28 3.61 15.06
C MET A 121 -4.14 3.31 16.29
N ILE A 122 -3.92 2.17 16.96
CA ILE A 122 -4.58 1.79 18.22
C ILE A 122 -4.34 2.85 19.29
N SER A 123 -3.08 3.28 19.46
CA SER A 123 -2.71 4.34 20.41
C SER A 123 -3.43 5.65 20.08
N ARG A 124 -3.42 6.09 18.81
CA ARG A 124 -4.12 7.32 18.39
C ARG A 124 -5.63 7.25 18.61
N ILE A 125 -6.25 6.10 18.33
CA ILE A 125 -7.68 5.87 18.56
C ILE A 125 -8.00 5.95 20.06
N THR A 126 -7.17 5.32 20.89
CA THR A 126 -7.31 5.35 22.35
C THR A 126 -7.19 6.78 22.91
N ASP A 127 -6.23 7.54 22.37
CA ASP A 127 -6.00 8.95 22.71
C ASP A 127 -7.02 9.92 22.06
N ARG A 128 -7.97 9.42 21.26
CA ARG A 128 -8.91 10.23 20.45
C ARG A 128 -8.22 11.24 19.52
N LYS A 129 -7.01 10.94 19.07
CA LYS A 129 -6.24 11.74 18.11
C LYS A 129 -6.59 11.34 16.69
N ALA A 130 -6.52 12.30 15.77
CA ALA A 130 -6.67 12.02 14.35
C ALA A 130 -5.56 11.07 13.85
N TYR A 131 -5.94 10.10 13.02
CA TYR A 131 -5.03 9.12 12.43
C TYR A 131 -5.13 9.06 10.89
N ARG A 132 -5.84 10.00 10.24
CA ARG A 132 -6.12 9.98 8.80
C ARG A 132 -4.87 9.72 7.93
N THR A 133 -3.80 10.47 8.13
CA THR A 133 -2.56 10.31 7.36
C THR A 133 -1.95 8.92 7.54
N LEU A 134 -1.87 8.45 8.79
CA LEU A 134 -1.34 7.12 9.10
C LEU A 134 -2.22 6.01 8.51
N GLY A 135 -3.54 6.16 8.63
CA GLY A 135 -4.52 5.21 8.09
C GLY A 135 -4.55 5.18 6.57
N LEU A 136 -4.38 6.31 5.88
CA LEU A 136 -4.29 6.36 4.41
C LEU A 136 -3.00 5.71 3.90
N PHE A 137 -1.87 5.96 4.58
CA PHE A 137 -0.60 5.30 4.26
C PHE A 137 -0.73 3.79 4.45
N TRP A 138 -1.33 3.36 5.56
CA TRP A 138 -1.57 1.95 5.87
C TRP A 138 -2.46 1.32 4.82
N ALA A 139 -3.57 1.96 4.47
CA ALA A 139 -4.51 1.44 3.50
C ALA A 139 -3.87 1.33 2.11
N GLY A 140 -3.07 2.31 1.68
CA GLY A 140 -2.35 2.24 0.42
C GLY A 140 -1.34 1.09 0.38
N SER A 141 -0.54 0.98 1.43
CA SER A 141 0.47 -0.07 1.62
C SER A 141 -0.16 -1.47 1.59
N LEU A 142 -1.20 -1.71 2.39
CA LEU A 142 -1.83 -3.01 2.49
C LEU A 142 -2.69 -3.35 1.25
N CYS A 143 -3.38 -2.37 0.64
CA CYS A 143 -4.12 -2.58 -0.61
C CYS A 143 -3.19 -3.03 -1.73
N ALA A 144 -2.05 -2.34 -1.91
CA ALA A 144 -1.07 -2.70 -2.93
C ALA A 144 -0.49 -4.10 -2.65
N ASN A 145 -0.11 -4.35 -1.39
CA ASN A 145 0.42 -5.64 -0.95
C ASN A 145 -0.52 -6.79 -1.31
N MET A 146 -1.76 -6.74 -0.81
CA MET A 146 -2.73 -7.81 -0.98
C MET A 146 -3.19 -7.95 -2.43
N SER A 147 -3.32 -6.85 -3.17
CA SER A 147 -3.69 -6.90 -4.59
C SER A 147 -2.63 -7.61 -5.43
N VAL A 148 -1.35 -7.29 -5.21
CA VAL A 148 -0.23 -7.92 -5.92
C VAL A 148 -0.06 -9.37 -5.48
N PHE A 149 -0.23 -9.68 -4.19
CA PHE A 149 -0.12 -11.04 -3.67
C PHE A 149 -1.21 -11.95 -4.26
N ILE A 150 -2.48 -11.55 -4.20
CA ILE A 150 -3.60 -12.33 -4.73
C ILE A 150 -3.47 -12.51 -6.24
N ALA A 151 -3.27 -11.42 -6.99
CA ALA A 151 -3.17 -11.49 -8.45
C ALA A 151 -1.88 -12.23 -8.89
N GLY A 152 -0.80 -12.11 -8.13
CA GLY A 152 0.46 -12.81 -8.37
C GLY A 152 0.35 -14.32 -8.20
N ILE A 153 -0.36 -14.80 -7.18
CA ILE A 153 -0.64 -16.24 -7.01
C ILE A 153 -1.42 -16.77 -8.21
N VAL A 154 -2.49 -16.08 -8.60
CA VAL A 154 -3.37 -16.52 -9.69
C VAL A 154 -2.67 -16.48 -11.06
N ALA A 155 -1.88 -15.44 -11.31
CA ALA A 155 -1.19 -15.26 -12.60
C ALA A 155 0.15 -16.00 -12.71
N GLY A 156 0.75 -16.37 -11.57
CA GLY A 156 2.04 -17.04 -11.50
C GLY A 156 1.97 -18.56 -11.57
N LYS A 157 3.11 -19.21 -11.36
CA LYS A 157 3.26 -20.68 -11.40
C LYS A 157 2.35 -21.44 -10.42
N TYR A 158 1.78 -20.76 -9.44
CA TYR A 158 0.94 -21.33 -8.40
C TYR A 158 -0.57 -21.26 -8.71
N GLY A 159 -0.97 -20.67 -9.84
CA GLY A 159 -2.38 -20.46 -10.19
C GLY A 159 -3.19 -21.76 -10.35
N SER A 160 -2.53 -22.90 -10.56
CA SER A 160 -3.16 -24.23 -10.61
C SER A 160 -3.32 -24.91 -9.24
N GLU A 161 -2.68 -24.40 -8.20
CA GLU A 161 -2.61 -25.03 -6.87
C GLU A 161 -3.17 -24.12 -5.78
N ILE A 162 -4.38 -23.57 -5.99
CA ILE A 162 -5.02 -22.63 -5.05
C ILE A 162 -5.61 -23.38 -3.85
N HIS A 163 -5.03 -23.17 -2.67
CA HIS A 163 -5.51 -23.77 -1.41
C HIS A 163 -6.68 -22.96 -0.82
N PRO A 164 -7.60 -23.57 -0.03
CA PRO A 164 -8.73 -22.83 0.57
C PRO A 164 -8.33 -21.61 1.41
N ALA A 165 -7.16 -21.64 2.05
CA ALA A 165 -6.60 -20.52 2.82
C ALA A 165 -6.44 -19.24 1.97
N PHE A 166 -6.22 -19.38 0.66
CA PHE A 166 -6.08 -18.26 -0.28
C PHE A 166 -7.26 -17.28 -0.21
N TRP A 167 -8.48 -17.77 0.00
CA TRP A 167 -9.68 -16.93 0.04
C TRP A 167 -9.70 -15.97 1.22
N LEU A 168 -8.95 -16.28 2.29
CA LEU A 168 -8.79 -15.39 3.44
C LEU A 168 -8.07 -14.09 3.05
N ASN A 169 -7.17 -14.12 2.06
CA ASN A 169 -6.48 -12.93 1.55
C ASN A 169 -7.44 -11.88 0.98
N PHE A 170 -8.60 -12.29 0.41
CA PHE A 170 -9.62 -11.34 -0.03
C PHE A 170 -10.24 -10.58 1.14
N LEU A 171 -10.45 -11.23 2.30
CA LEU A 171 -10.92 -10.53 3.49
C LEU A 171 -9.88 -9.49 3.95
N PHE A 172 -8.59 -9.85 3.91
CA PHE A 172 -7.49 -8.93 4.19
C PHE A 172 -7.34 -7.80 3.17
N LEU A 173 -7.82 -7.96 1.92
CA LEU A 173 -7.90 -6.89 0.92
C LEU A 173 -9.12 -5.98 1.11
N LEU A 174 -10.28 -6.55 1.46
CA LEU A 174 -11.52 -5.77 1.62
C LEU A 174 -11.45 -4.77 2.77
N MET A 175 -10.75 -5.14 3.86
CA MET A 175 -10.61 -4.28 5.05
C MET A 175 -9.84 -2.96 4.80
N PRO A 176 -8.64 -2.94 4.20
CA PRO A 176 -7.95 -1.69 3.86
C PRO A 176 -8.68 -0.92 2.76
N VAL A 177 -9.38 -1.57 1.83
CA VAL A 177 -10.24 -0.88 0.85
C VAL A 177 -11.38 -0.14 1.55
N TRP A 178 -12.08 -0.82 2.45
CA TRP A 178 -13.12 -0.21 3.28
C TRP A 178 -12.56 0.93 4.15
N GLY A 179 -11.40 0.72 4.76
CA GLY A 179 -10.68 1.73 5.53
C GLY A 179 -10.31 2.95 4.69
N ALA A 180 -9.80 2.74 3.48
CA ALA A 180 -9.49 3.80 2.52
C ALA A 180 -10.74 4.59 2.18
N ILE A 181 -11.83 3.93 1.74
CA ILE A 181 -13.10 4.57 1.37
C ILE A 181 -13.63 5.41 2.55
N THR A 182 -13.65 4.83 3.75
CA THR A 182 -14.10 5.51 4.97
C THR A 182 -13.27 6.76 5.25
N LEU A 183 -11.94 6.66 5.13
CA LEU A 183 -11.05 7.80 5.32
C LEU A 183 -11.25 8.84 4.20
N PHE A 184 -11.30 8.46 2.93
CA PHE A 184 -11.49 9.41 1.82
C PHE A 184 -12.81 10.18 1.91
N ILE A 185 -13.90 9.52 2.30
CA ILE A 185 -15.23 10.16 2.47
C ILE A 185 -15.26 11.07 3.70
N ARG A 186 -14.54 10.71 4.77
CA ARG A 186 -14.55 11.49 6.01
C ARG A 186 -14.07 12.93 5.74
N PRO A 187 -14.83 13.96 6.20
CA PRO A 187 -14.42 15.35 6.10
C PRO A 187 -13.04 15.58 6.71
N LYS A 188 -12.27 16.49 6.11
CA LYS A 188 -10.95 16.87 6.62
C LYS A 188 -11.12 17.83 7.78
N ASP A 189 -10.39 17.59 8.88
CA ASP A 189 -10.40 18.47 10.06
C ASP A 189 -9.68 19.82 9.81
N ARG A 190 -9.05 20.00 8.64
CA ARG A 190 -8.27 21.20 8.29
C ARG A 190 -9.08 22.10 7.36
N PRO A 191 -8.93 23.44 7.46
CA PRO A 191 -9.57 24.36 6.54
C PRO A 191 -9.10 24.05 5.10
N LEU A 192 -10.07 23.75 4.23
CA LEU A 192 -9.83 23.52 2.80
C LEU A 192 -9.90 24.82 1.99
N ILE A 193 -10.23 25.92 2.68
CA ILE A 193 -10.30 27.26 2.13
C ILE A 193 -9.06 28.03 2.60
N GLY A 194 -8.26 28.46 1.64
CA GLY A 194 -7.09 29.30 1.87
C GLY A 194 -7.42 30.79 1.71
N GLY A 195 -6.82 31.62 2.56
CA GLY A 195 -6.88 33.08 2.45
C GLY A 195 -5.70 33.66 1.66
N TYR A 196 -5.22 34.83 2.06
CA TYR A 196 -4.14 35.57 1.39
C TYR A 196 -2.89 34.72 1.05
N ASN A 197 -2.41 33.89 1.99
CA ASN A 197 -1.22 33.05 1.77
C ASN A 197 -1.42 32.00 0.67
N ALA A 198 -2.63 31.47 0.53
CA ALA A 198 -2.96 30.56 -0.57
C ALA A 198 -3.01 31.33 -1.90
N GLN A 199 -3.62 32.51 -1.93
CA GLN A 199 -3.65 33.35 -3.13
C GLN A 199 -2.24 33.71 -3.60
N HIS A 200 -1.38 34.11 -2.67
CA HIS A 200 0.01 34.40 -2.97
C HIS A 200 0.75 33.17 -3.52
N ALA A 201 0.65 32.01 -2.85
CA ALA A 201 1.28 30.78 -3.33
C ALA A 201 0.78 30.35 -4.72
N GLN A 202 -0.51 30.55 -5.02
CA GLN A 202 -1.12 30.17 -6.30
C GLN A 202 -0.81 31.15 -7.44
N SER A 203 -0.47 32.40 -7.13
CA SER A 203 -0.03 33.40 -8.12
C SER A 203 1.37 33.12 -8.69
N MET A 204 2.16 32.30 -7.99
CA MET A 204 3.55 32.01 -8.37
C MET A 204 3.62 31.00 -9.53
N LYS A 205 4.28 31.42 -10.62
CA LYS A 205 4.63 30.51 -11.73
C LYS A 205 5.55 29.39 -11.25
N LEU A 206 5.54 28.24 -11.94
CA LEU A 206 6.31 27.05 -11.54
C LEU A 206 7.82 27.30 -11.42
N ILE A 207 8.40 28.16 -12.26
CA ILE A 207 9.84 28.50 -12.20
C ILE A 207 10.24 29.16 -10.87
N TRP A 208 9.30 29.83 -10.21
CA TRP A 208 9.48 30.43 -8.89
C TRP A 208 9.14 29.47 -7.75
N ARG A 209 8.85 28.20 -8.08
CA ARG A 209 8.59 27.09 -7.15
C ARG A 209 9.59 25.95 -7.46
N PRO A 210 10.89 26.13 -7.16
CA PRO A 210 11.94 25.20 -7.59
C PRO A 210 11.76 23.77 -7.06
N SER A 211 11.22 23.62 -5.84
CA SER A 211 10.88 22.29 -5.30
C SER A 211 9.80 21.60 -6.14
N ASP A 212 8.74 22.30 -6.53
CA ASP A 212 7.67 21.76 -7.37
C ASP A 212 8.20 21.43 -8.77
N LEU A 213 9.11 22.25 -9.31
CA LEU A 213 9.76 21.98 -10.60
C LEU A 213 10.57 20.68 -10.58
N VAL A 214 11.43 20.49 -9.56
CA VAL A 214 12.21 19.25 -9.40
C VAL A 214 11.27 18.04 -9.23
N LEU A 215 10.21 18.17 -8.43
CA LEU A 215 9.24 17.09 -8.24
C LEU A 215 8.48 16.75 -9.52
N VAL A 216 8.14 17.73 -10.36
CA VAL A 216 7.54 17.48 -11.68
C VAL A 216 8.52 16.69 -12.56
N LEU A 217 9.79 17.06 -12.61
CA LEU A 217 10.80 16.33 -13.39
C LEU A 217 10.99 14.89 -12.87
N LEU A 218 11.06 14.71 -11.56
CA LEU A 218 11.14 13.39 -10.93
C LEU A 218 9.90 12.54 -11.21
N LEU A 219 8.70 13.13 -11.17
CA LEU A 219 7.46 12.44 -11.51
C LEU A 219 7.44 12.03 -12.99
N LEU A 220 7.87 12.89 -13.91
CA LEU A 220 7.97 12.54 -15.34
C LEU A 220 8.96 11.41 -15.58
N ALA A 221 10.11 11.42 -14.90
CA ALA A 221 11.07 10.31 -14.94
C ALA A 221 10.47 9.02 -14.36
N ALA A 222 9.78 9.09 -13.22
CA ALA A 222 9.09 7.97 -12.61
C ALA A 222 7.98 7.41 -13.51
N MET A 223 7.23 8.28 -14.20
CA MET A 223 6.22 7.88 -15.18
C MET A 223 6.85 7.14 -16.36
N ALA A 224 7.93 7.66 -16.94
CA ALA A 224 8.66 6.99 -18.02
C ALA A 224 9.19 5.61 -17.57
N PHE A 225 9.74 5.54 -16.36
CA PHE A 225 10.23 4.29 -15.78
C PHE A 225 9.10 3.27 -15.52
N THR A 226 7.97 3.73 -15.00
CA THR A 226 6.76 2.90 -14.82
C THR A 226 6.26 2.38 -16.15
N ALA A 227 6.25 3.22 -17.19
CA ALA A 227 5.81 2.82 -18.53
C ALA A 227 6.74 1.77 -19.15
N LEU A 228 8.06 1.96 -19.04
CA LEU A 228 9.04 0.97 -19.49
C LEU A 228 8.82 -0.39 -18.83
N ARG A 229 8.66 -0.41 -17.50
CA ARG A 229 8.43 -1.63 -16.71
C ARG A 229 7.10 -2.29 -17.03
N GLY A 230 6.04 -1.50 -17.20
CA GLY A 230 4.72 -1.99 -17.60
C GLY A 230 4.74 -2.64 -18.99
N LEU A 231 5.37 -1.98 -19.96
CA LEU A 231 5.56 -2.54 -21.31
C LEU A 231 6.43 -3.80 -21.30
N ALA A 232 7.49 -3.81 -20.49
CA ALA A 232 8.33 -5.00 -20.31
C ALA A 232 7.54 -6.17 -19.69
N ALA A 233 6.65 -5.89 -18.74
CA ALA A 233 5.77 -6.89 -18.12
C ALA A 233 4.66 -7.41 -19.06
N LEU A 234 4.26 -6.61 -20.06
CA LEU A 234 3.35 -7.01 -21.14
C LEU A 234 4.07 -7.74 -22.30
N ASP A 235 5.35 -8.10 -22.12
CA ASP A 235 6.18 -8.76 -23.13
C ASP A 235 6.22 -7.97 -24.47
N SER A 236 6.30 -6.64 -24.38
CA SER A 236 6.39 -5.74 -25.53
C SER A 236 7.59 -6.06 -26.44
N PRO A 237 7.44 -6.03 -27.78
CA PRO A 237 8.52 -6.31 -28.72
C PRO A 237 9.56 -5.19 -28.84
N LEU A 238 9.42 -4.09 -28.08
CA LEU A 238 10.35 -2.97 -28.11
C LEU A 238 11.75 -3.38 -27.63
N GLU A 239 12.78 -2.96 -28.38
CA GLU A 239 14.19 -3.25 -28.05
C GLU A 239 14.59 -2.72 -26.67
N ALA A 240 14.07 -1.55 -26.27
CA ALA A 240 14.31 -1.02 -24.93
C ALA A 240 13.84 -1.97 -23.81
N CYS A 241 12.69 -2.63 -23.99
CA CYS A 241 12.16 -3.59 -23.02
C CYS A 241 13.01 -4.86 -22.96
N SER A 242 13.49 -5.35 -24.11
CA SER A 242 14.33 -6.55 -24.15
C SER A 242 15.71 -6.32 -23.52
N ILE A 243 16.34 -5.17 -23.80
CA ILE A 243 17.58 -4.74 -23.17
C ILE A 243 17.38 -4.59 -21.66
N TYR A 244 16.29 -3.95 -21.24
CA TYR A 244 15.98 -3.74 -19.82
C TYR A 244 15.87 -5.05 -19.04
N LEU A 245 15.08 -6.00 -19.55
CA LEU A 245 14.88 -7.30 -18.92
C LEU A 245 16.15 -8.16 -18.90
N LYS A 246 17.02 -8.01 -19.90
CA LYS A 246 18.25 -8.80 -20.00
C LYS A 246 19.35 -8.28 -19.09
N HIS A 247 19.53 -6.95 -19.03
CA HIS A 247 20.70 -6.34 -18.40
C HIS A 247 20.42 -5.71 -17.04
N TYR A 248 19.17 -5.36 -16.72
CA TYR A 248 18.86 -4.64 -15.49
C TYR A 248 17.96 -5.45 -14.56
N GLU A 249 16.75 -5.79 -14.98
CA GLU A 249 15.78 -6.48 -14.11
C GLU A 249 15.22 -7.76 -14.74
N PRO A 250 16.03 -8.85 -14.79
CA PRO A 250 15.53 -10.16 -15.19
C PRO A 250 14.48 -10.71 -14.23
N TYR A 251 14.40 -10.16 -13.01
CA TYR A 251 13.40 -10.53 -11.99
C TYR A 251 11.95 -10.43 -12.49
N LEU A 252 11.64 -9.53 -13.43
CA LEU A 252 10.31 -9.43 -14.04
C LEU A 252 9.87 -10.69 -14.81
N LYS A 253 10.81 -11.57 -15.14
CA LYS A 253 10.56 -12.86 -15.80
C LYS A 253 10.45 -14.03 -14.82
N ASP A 254 10.51 -13.80 -13.51
CA ASP A 254 10.38 -14.86 -12.53
C ASP A 254 9.01 -15.56 -12.65
N PRO A 255 8.96 -16.91 -12.77
CA PRO A 255 7.71 -17.66 -12.91
C PRO A 255 6.75 -17.52 -11.73
N VAL A 256 7.18 -17.01 -10.57
CA VAL A 256 6.27 -16.73 -9.44
C VAL A 256 5.21 -15.67 -9.76
N GLY A 257 5.40 -14.82 -10.77
CA GLY A 257 4.39 -13.88 -11.27
C GLY A 257 4.28 -12.55 -10.49
N TYR A 258 4.61 -12.51 -9.20
CA TYR A 258 4.55 -11.28 -8.38
C TYR A 258 5.24 -10.05 -8.98
N PRO A 259 6.52 -10.09 -9.42
CA PRO A 259 7.19 -8.91 -9.95
C PRO A 259 6.50 -8.39 -11.21
N ARG A 260 6.06 -9.29 -12.09
CA ARG A 260 5.31 -8.93 -13.31
C ARG A 260 3.97 -8.26 -12.96
N VAL A 261 3.19 -8.88 -12.09
CA VAL A 261 1.88 -8.35 -11.64
C VAL A 261 2.02 -6.99 -10.98
N MET A 262 3.04 -6.80 -10.14
CA MET A 262 3.32 -5.52 -9.51
C MET A 262 3.59 -4.40 -10.54
N MET A 263 4.40 -4.69 -11.57
CA MET A 263 4.66 -3.70 -12.62
C MET A 263 3.40 -3.36 -13.40
N LEU A 264 2.52 -4.34 -13.66
CA LEU A 264 1.22 -4.09 -14.29
C LEU A 264 0.30 -3.28 -13.38
N HIS A 265 0.28 -3.59 -12.08
CA HIS A 265 -0.51 -2.84 -11.09
C HIS A 265 -0.08 -1.37 -11.05
N LEU A 266 1.23 -1.11 -10.98
CA LEU A 266 1.78 0.24 -11.05
C LEU A 266 1.55 0.90 -12.42
N PHE A 267 1.59 0.15 -13.51
CA PHE A 267 1.35 0.66 -14.86
C PHE A 267 -0.11 1.09 -15.08
N PHE A 268 -1.09 0.30 -14.62
CA PHE A 268 -2.50 0.61 -14.83
C PHE A 268 -3.07 1.58 -13.78
N TYR A 269 -2.63 1.50 -12.52
CA TYR A 269 -3.18 2.32 -11.43
C TYR A 269 -2.21 3.39 -10.93
N GLY A 270 -0.93 3.06 -10.80
CA GLY A 270 0.10 4.00 -10.35
C GLY A 270 0.40 5.10 -11.36
N LEU A 271 0.60 4.77 -12.63
CA LEU A 271 1.00 5.70 -13.68
C LEU A 271 -0.03 6.84 -13.90
N PRO A 272 -1.35 6.58 -14.00
CA PRO A 272 -2.32 7.66 -14.07
C PRO A 272 -2.30 8.55 -12.82
N LEU A 273 -2.05 7.97 -11.65
CA LEU A 273 -1.98 8.72 -10.40
C LEU A 273 -0.71 9.59 -10.30
N LEU A 274 0.42 9.12 -10.80
CA LEU A 274 1.64 9.93 -10.96
C LEU A 274 1.38 11.10 -11.91
N GLY A 275 0.67 10.87 -13.03
CA GLY A 275 0.23 11.92 -13.94
C GLY A 275 -0.72 12.93 -13.26
N ALA A 276 -1.64 12.45 -12.43
CA ALA A 276 -2.47 13.32 -11.60
C ALA A 276 -1.62 14.17 -10.66
N PHE A 277 -0.56 13.63 -10.04
CA PHE A 277 0.33 14.43 -9.18
C PHE A 277 1.09 15.51 -9.93
N VAL A 278 1.53 15.23 -11.16
CA VAL A 278 2.07 16.28 -12.06
C VAL A 278 1.02 17.37 -12.24
N TYR A 279 -0.20 16.99 -12.62
CA TYR A 279 -1.30 17.95 -12.77
C TYR A 279 -1.53 18.77 -11.49
N GLY A 280 -1.52 18.13 -10.31
CA GLY A 280 -1.76 18.79 -9.04
C GLY A 280 -0.63 19.73 -8.57
N LEU A 281 0.61 19.51 -9.01
CA LEU A 281 1.72 20.46 -8.79
C LEU A 281 1.64 21.67 -9.74
N LEU A 282 1.07 21.46 -10.94
CA LEU A 282 0.89 22.50 -11.95
C LEU A 282 -0.35 23.36 -11.70
N LYS A 283 -1.45 22.74 -11.26
CA LYS A 283 -2.74 23.40 -11.07
C LYS A 283 -3.04 23.65 -9.59
N PRO A 284 -3.28 24.90 -9.20
CA PRO A 284 -3.59 25.24 -7.82
C PRO A 284 -4.96 24.71 -7.38
N GLY A 285 -5.18 24.62 -6.06
CA GLY A 285 -6.48 24.24 -5.50
C GLY A 285 -6.81 22.74 -5.55
N CYS A 286 -5.83 21.88 -5.86
CA CYS A 286 -5.97 20.43 -5.86
C CYS A 286 -6.01 19.83 -4.45
N SER A 287 -7.10 20.07 -3.71
CA SER A 287 -7.26 19.66 -2.31
C SER A 287 -7.24 18.14 -2.09
N TRP A 288 -7.43 17.35 -3.15
CA TRP A 288 -7.37 15.90 -3.12
C TRP A 288 -5.93 15.37 -3.00
N MET A 289 -4.91 16.15 -3.36
CA MET A 289 -3.51 15.72 -3.31
C MET A 289 -3.09 15.25 -1.92
N SER A 290 -3.54 15.92 -0.85
CA SER A 290 -3.10 15.60 0.52
C SER A 290 -3.35 14.15 0.95
N ASP A 291 -4.39 13.53 0.41
CA ASP A 291 -4.76 12.16 0.77
C ASP A 291 -4.18 11.16 -0.23
N TRP A 292 -4.33 11.45 -1.53
CA TRP A 292 -3.87 10.56 -2.60
C TRP A 292 -2.36 10.39 -2.61
N THR A 293 -1.58 11.44 -2.34
CA THR A 293 -0.11 11.32 -2.28
C THR A 293 0.33 10.45 -1.11
N VAL A 294 -0.37 10.52 0.03
CA VAL A 294 -0.09 9.68 1.20
C VAL A 294 -0.46 8.22 0.93
N PHE A 295 -1.62 8.00 0.31
CA PHE A 295 -2.07 6.67 -0.11
C PHE A 295 -1.08 6.03 -1.09
N LEU A 296 -0.68 6.74 -2.15
CA LEU A 296 0.30 6.23 -3.11
C LEU A 296 1.68 6.03 -2.48
N ALA A 297 2.11 6.92 -1.58
CA ALA A 297 3.39 6.75 -0.88
C ALA A 297 3.44 5.43 -0.10
N GLY A 298 2.35 5.05 0.59
CA GLY A 298 2.22 3.76 1.27
C GLY A 298 2.28 2.58 0.30
N ALA A 299 1.53 2.63 -0.80
CA ALA A 299 1.55 1.59 -1.83
C ALA A 299 2.96 1.41 -2.43
N MET A 300 3.61 2.52 -2.77
CA MET A 300 4.90 2.53 -3.45
C MET A 300 6.01 1.98 -2.57
N ILE A 301 6.09 2.38 -1.30
CA ILE A 301 7.16 1.89 -0.41
C ILE A 301 7.03 0.39 -0.17
N GLN A 302 5.81 -0.13 -0.03
CA GLN A 302 5.56 -1.54 0.18
C GLN A 302 5.92 -2.35 -1.08
N CYS A 303 5.43 -1.92 -2.25
CA CYS A 303 5.75 -2.56 -3.51
C CYS A 303 7.27 -2.59 -3.75
N GLN A 304 7.96 -1.47 -3.52
CA GLN A 304 9.39 -1.39 -3.77
C GLN A 304 10.22 -2.17 -2.75
N TRP A 305 9.79 -2.23 -1.48
CA TRP A 305 10.37 -3.15 -0.50
C TRP A 305 10.30 -4.60 -0.96
N ALA A 306 9.10 -5.05 -1.36
CA ALA A 306 8.90 -6.43 -1.80
C ALA A 306 9.63 -6.73 -3.13
N HIS A 307 9.69 -5.76 -4.05
CA HIS A 307 10.42 -5.87 -5.31
C HIS A 307 11.93 -6.02 -5.10
N ILE A 308 12.53 -5.05 -4.40
CA ILE A 308 13.98 -5.01 -4.17
C ILE A 308 14.36 -6.23 -3.33
N GLY A 309 13.68 -6.46 -2.22
CA GLY A 309 13.94 -7.61 -1.36
C GLY A 309 13.80 -8.92 -2.11
N GLY A 310 12.70 -9.10 -2.85
CA GLY A 310 12.45 -10.30 -3.64
C GLY A 310 13.54 -10.55 -4.69
N SER A 311 13.96 -9.50 -5.41
CA SER A 311 15.01 -9.61 -6.43
C SER A 311 16.40 -9.99 -5.87
N LEU A 312 16.68 -9.65 -4.62
CA LEU A 312 17.96 -9.90 -3.94
C LEU A 312 17.95 -11.17 -3.07
N HIS A 313 16.76 -11.70 -2.78
CA HIS A 313 16.62 -12.82 -1.86
C HIS A 313 17.28 -14.11 -2.39
N PRO A 314 17.97 -14.88 -1.53
CA PRO A 314 18.53 -16.18 -1.91
C PRO A 314 17.55 -17.22 -2.47
N ARG A 315 16.23 -17.06 -2.26
CA ARG A 315 15.19 -17.97 -2.76
C ARG A 315 14.77 -17.64 -4.20
N THR A 316 15.12 -16.46 -4.71
CA THR A 316 15.00 -16.14 -6.14
C THR A 316 16.10 -16.88 -6.90
N THR A 317 15.75 -17.54 -8.01
CA THR A 317 16.75 -18.32 -8.75
C THR A 317 17.77 -17.39 -9.41
N ALA A 318 19.02 -17.86 -9.50
CA ALA A 318 20.14 -17.08 -10.03
C ALA A 318 19.87 -16.35 -11.36
N PRO A 319 19.22 -16.94 -12.40
CA PRO A 319 18.98 -16.23 -13.66
C PRO A 319 18.00 -15.05 -13.55
N PHE A 320 17.20 -14.96 -12.47
CA PHE A 320 16.24 -13.87 -12.26
C PHE A 320 16.73 -12.83 -11.25
N ARG A 321 17.89 -13.02 -10.60
CA ARG A 321 18.47 -12.01 -9.71
C ARG A 321 19.06 -10.86 -10.51
N ILE A 322 19.17 -9.71 -9.86
CA ILE A 322 19.82 -8.53 -10.46
C ILE A 322 21.28 -8.88 -10.79
N PRO A 323 21.74 -8.63 -12.03
CA PRO A 323 23.14 -8.80 -12.40
C PRO A 323 24.09 -7.91 -11.59
N ASP A 324 25.26 -8.42 -11.23
CA ASP A 324 26.24 -7.70 -10.37
C ASP A 324 26.71 -6.38 -10.99
N ASP A 325 26.85 -6.34 -12.32
CA ASP A 325 27.25 -5.16 -13.09
C ASP A 325 26.18 -4.06 -13.07
N ALA A 326 24.91 -4.43 -12.96
CA ALA A 326 23.78 -3.50 -12.92
C ALA A 326 23.27 -3.21 -11.50
N PHE A 327 23.78 -3.89 -10.47
CA PHE A 327 23.26 -3.87 -9.09
C PHE A 327 23.00 -2.45 -8.55
N TRP A 328 24.03 -1.60 -8.54
CA TRP A 328 23.93 -0.25 -7.99
C TRP A 328 22.99 0.65 -8.79
N CYS A 329 23.00 0.51 -10.12
CA CYS A 329 22.12 1.25 -11.01
C CYS A 329 20.66 0.90 -10.75
N VAL A 330 20.34 -0.40 -10.65
CA VAL A 330 18.98 -0.89 -10.39
C VAL A 330 18.52 -0.50 -8.99
N LEU A 331 19.38 -0.63 -7.98
CA LEU A 331 19.06 -0.24 -6.61
C LEU A 331 18.80 1.27 -6.52
N ALA A 332 19.67 2.10 -7.09
CA ALA A 332 19.49 3.55 -7.09
C ALA A 332 18.20 3.97 -7.84
N ALA A 333 17.90 3.35 -8.97
CA ALA A 333 16.68 3.62 -9.73
C ALA A 333 15.42 3.26 -8.92
N ASN A 334 15.40 2.08 -8.27
CA ASN A 334 14.27 1.66 -7.44
C ASN A 334 14.09 2.56 -6.19
N LEU A 335 15.19 2.96 -5.54
CA LEU A 335 15.14 3.88 -4.40
C LEU A 335 14.62 5.26 -4.83
N LEU A 336 15.12 5.81 -5.93
CA LEU A 336 14.66 7.10 -6.46
C LEU A 336 13.18 7.05 -6.86
N TYR A 337 12.76 5.95 -7.48
CA TYR A 337 11.38 5.69 -7.85
C TYR A 337 10.46 5.61 -6.62
N THR A 338 10.93 5.01 -5.52
CA THR A 338 10.23 4.97 -4.23
C THR A 338 10.14 6.34 -3.57
N LEU A 339 11.24 7.09 -3.57
CA LEU A 339 11.35 8.39 -2.90
C LEU A 339 10.48 9.46 -3.56
N THR A 340 10.30 9.41 -4.87
CA THR A 340 9.55 10.42 -5.64
C THR A 340 8.14 10.70 -5.07
N PRO A 341 7.22 9.72 -4.97
CA PRO A 341 5.88 9.94 -4.41
C PRO A 341 5.91 10.32 -2.91
N ILE A 342 6.92 9.87 -2.15
CA ILE A 342 7.11 10.24 -0.75
C ILE A 342 7.45 11.73 -0.64
N LEU A 343 8.38 12.22 -1.47
CA LEU A 343 8.76 13.63 -1.52
C LEU A 343 7.59 14.52 -1.93
N VAL A 344 6.74 14.06 -2.86
CA VAL A 344 5.50 14.76 -3.22
C VAL A 344 4.56 14.83 -2.01
N ALA A 345 4.36 13.73 -1.29
CA ALA A 345 3.52 13.72 -0.09
C ALA A 345 4.06 14.67 1.00
N LEU A 346 5.37 14.67 1.22
CA LEU A 346 6.03 15.60 2.15
C LEU A 346 5.88 17.05 1.72
N ARG A 347 5.99 17.35 0.42
CA ARG A 347 5.78 18.69 -0.14
C ARG A 347 4.35 19.19 0.08
N VAL A 348 3.36 18.33 -0.14
CA VAL A 348 1.94 18.66 0.07
C VAL A 348 1.65 18.87 1.56
N TYR A 349 2.26 18.07 2.44
CA TYR A 349 2.06 18.18 3.88
C TYR A 349 2.73 19.43 4.49
N SER A 350 3.96 19.72 4.08
CA SER A 350 4.78 20.82 4.62
C SER A 350 4.27 22.21 4.21
N ASN A 351 3.80 22.38 2.97
CA ASN A 351 3.22 23.64 2.51
C ASN A 351 1.96 23.37 1.69
N HIS A 352 0.83 23.35 2.40
CA HIS A 352 -0.47 23.01 1.85
C HIS A 352 -1.16 24.17 1.10
N TYR A 353 -0.67 25.41 1.22
CA TYR A 353 -1.35 26.61 0.73
C TYR A 353 -1.64 26.58 -0.77
N PHE A 354 -0.71 26.06 -1.58
CA PHE A 354 -0.88 25.93 -3.02
C PHE A 354 -2.07 25.02 -3.39
N PHE A 355 -2.37 24.02 -2.56
CA PHE A 355 -3.38 22.99 -2.83
C PHE A 355 -4.77 23.31 -2.22
N LEU A 356 -4.88 24.38 -1.42
CA LEU A 356 -6.16 24.80 -0.84
C LEU A 356 -7.07 25.43 -1.90
N LYS A 357 -8.39 25.22 -1.79
CA LYS A 357 -9.34 26.00 -2.60
C LYS A 357 -9.36 27.44 -2.07
N ILE A 358 -9.47 28.43 -2.95
CA ILE A 358 -9.67 29.82 -2.53
C ILE A 358 -11.14 30.14 -2.72
N ALA A 359 -11.79 30.70 -1.70
CA ALA A 359 -13.12 31.25 -1.85
C ALA A 359 -13.01 32.63 -2.52
N PRO A 360 -13.88 32.97 -3.50
CA PRO A 360 -13.93 34.33 -4.01
C PRO A 360 -14.26 35.28 -2.85
N PHE A 361 -13.52 36.39 -2.74
CA PHE A 361 -13.76 37.36 -1.68
C PHE A 361 -15.18 37.96 -1.82
N PRO A 362 -15.92 38.17 -0.72
CA PRO A 362 -17.17 38.91 -0.77
C PRO A 362 -16.90 40.30 -1.39
N GLY A 363 -17.50 40.58 -2.55
CA GLY A 363 -17.30 41.83 -3.31
C GLY A 363 -16.52 41.72 -4.62
N GLN A 364 -16.06 40.52 -5.02
CA GLN A 364 -15.33 40.32 -6.29
C GLN A 364 -16.23 39.90 -7.48
N THR A 365 -17.56 39.87 -7.30
CA THR A 365 -18.53 39.75 -8.40
C THR A 365 -18.64 41.11 -9.11
N GLY A 366 -17.84 41.32 -10.14
CA GLY A 366 -17.95 42.52 -10.99
C GLY A 366 -16.64 43.17 -11.46
N LEU A 367 -15.47 42.62 -11.11
CA LEU A 367 -14.22 43.05 -11.73
C LEU A 367 -13.93 42.14 -12.94
N PRO A 368 -13.79 42.68 -14.15
CA PRO A 368 -13.53 41.87 -15.33
C PRO A 368 -12.20 41.14 -15.13
N ASN A 369 -12.22 39.82 -15.34
CA ASN A 369 -11.01 39.04 -15.56
C ASN A 369 -10.20 39.76 -16.63
N SER A 370 -8.99 40.20 -16.32
CA SER A 370 -8.10 40.87 -17.28
C SER A 370 -7.51 39.90 -18.32
N GLU A 371 -8.25 38.85 -18.71
CA GLU A 371 -7.88 37.90 -19.77
C GLU A 371 -8.95 37.82 -20.88
N GLU A 372 -9.89 38.76 -20.93
CA GLU A 372 -10.80 38.92 -22.08
C GLU A 372 -10.62 40.32 -22.69
N LYS A 373 -9.43 40.58 -23.22
CA LYS A 373 -9.23 41.61 -24.24
C LYS A 373 -8.31 41.07 -25.32
N ASP A 374 -8.83 41.17 -26.54
CA ASP A 374 -8.12 41.16 -27.81
C ASP A 374 -7.99 39.80 -28.53
N THR A 375 -9.13 39.18 -28.86
CA THR A 375 -9.28 38.51 -30.16
C THR A 375 -10.63 38.88 -30.78
N ASN A 376 -10.66 40.03 -31.45
CA ASN A 376 -11.60 40.37 -32.52
C ASN A 376 -11.01 41.56 -33.30
N TRP A 377 -10.15 41.26 -34.26
CA TRP A 377 -9.93 42.04 -35.49
C TRP A 377 -9.59 41.05 -36.60
#